data_AF-A0A2S5MTE6-F1
#
_entry.id   AF-A0A2S5MTE6-F1
#
_cell.length_a   1.000
_cell.length_b   1.000
_cell.length_c   1.000
_cell.angle_alpha   90.00
_cell.angle_beta   90.00
_cell.angle_gamma   90.00
#
_symmetry.space_group_name_H-M   'P 1'
#
loop_
_entity.id
_entity.type
_entity.pdbx_description
1 polymer ?
#
loop_
_entity_poly.entity_id
_entity_poly.type
_entity_poly.pdbx_seq_one_letter_code
_entity_poly.pdbx_strand_id
1 'polypeptide(L)'
;MRLSRLFTLAIPVALATGGAAWFLNLGQPTEPRLEYETAVIEKGTIRRIVSTSGPVRALVTVSVGSYLSGPVESVNADFNSEVKPGDVLAKLDRRTFAAKVAEAEANLLAAKAALANQKAALIKAEAVLLNSERTIERQRSLAQKKFASEQSLDNAIRDRDVARAEIAVVKSLIETADAQIVQRQAVLESARVDLERSEIKSPIAGTVISRSVDPGQTVASSFQAPELFKIAQDLSRIRIEAQVNEADVGSIAEGNPVTFSVDAYPDREFEGRVTQIRLAATEINNVVTYTVIIEAKNEDRRLFPGMTANVRIESARRDGVLRVSNDALRFRPRGEIAGSDGGTKGGADRSARTVERLKGELALTDSQAEKLKAEVQAIGAEARADSQGGGFAAARPDPSAFRMKLNMRIEQVIVPTMSEEQRKIYERWKKGRESTRAAALWALDAAGKPERRMARVGLADDQFTEIVGGDVKEGDKLIVRVREAKK
;
A
#
# COMPACT_ATOMS: atom_id res chain seq x y z
N MET A 1 -56.31 -16.07 -97.28
CA MET A 1 -56.78 -15.46 -96.01
C MET A 1 -56.34 -16.36 -94.85
N ARG A 2 -55.83 -15.78 -93.76
CA ARG A 2 -55.49 -16.40 -92.45
C ARG A 2 -54.04 -16.86 -92.20
N LEU A 3 -53.05 -15.96 -92.39
CA LEU A 3 -51.76 -16.04 -91.65
C LEU A 3 -51.53 -14.87 -90.67
N SER A 4 -52.45 -13.91 -90.59
CA SER A 4 -52.30 -12.68 -89.77
C SER A 4 -52.72 -12.80 -88.31
N ARG A 5 -53.15 -13.99 -87.83
CA ARG A 5 -53.64 -14.19 -86.45
C ARG A 5 -52.67 -14.93 -85.51
N LEU A 6 -51.56 -15.47 -86.03
CA LEU A 6 -50.53 -16.13 -85.20
C LEU A 6 -49.52 -15.14 -84.60
N PHE A 7 -49.26 -14.01 -85.26
CA PHE A 7 -48.32 -13.00 -84.74
C PHE A 7 -48.89 -12.15 -83.59
N THR A 8 -50.21 -12.03 -83.49
CA THR A 8 -50.88 -11.22 -82.45
C THR A 8 -50.88 -11.87 -81.06
N LEU A 9 -50.63 -13.18 -80.96
CA LEU A 9 -50.49 -13.88 -79.68
C LEU A 9 -49.03 -14.15 -79.26
N ALA A 10 -48.08 -14.14 -80.19
CA ALA A 10 -46.66 -14.41 -79.90
C ALA A 10 -45.98 -13.25 -79.15
N ILE A 11 -46.34 -12.00 -79.45
CA ILE A 11 -45.76 -10.80 -78.84
C ILE A 11 -46.11 -10.66 -77.35
N PRO A 12 -47.38 -10.82 -76.89
CA PRO A 12 -47.68 -10.76 -75.47
C PRO A 12 -47.10 -11.93 -74.67
N VAL A 13 -46.96 -13.12 -75.27
CA VAL A 13 -46.31 -14.26 -74.60
C VAL A 13 -44.80 -14.05 -74.46
N ALA A 14 -44.13 -13.53 -75.48
CA ALA A 14 -42.70 -13.18 -75.41
C ALA A 14 -42.42 -12.03 -74.43
N LEU A 15 -43.32 -11.04 -74.32
CA LEU A 15 -43.24 -9.98 -73.32
C LEU A 15 -43.55 -10.48 -71.90
N ALA A 16 -44.46 -11.46 -71.74
CA ALA A 16 -44.73 -12.07 -70.45
C ALA A 16 -43.59 -12.98 -69.99
N THR A 17 -42.97 -13.76 -70.88
CA THR A 17 -41.81 -14.60 -70.55
C THR A 17 -40.54 -13.77 -70.37
N GLY A 18 -40.35 -12.72 -71.18
CA GLY A 18 -39.26 -11.76 -71.02
C GLY A 18 -39.40 -10.91 -69.76
N GLY A 19 -40.63 -10.48 -69.45
CA GLY A 19 -40.97 -9.78 -68.21
C GLY A 19 -40.83 -10.66 -66.98
N ALA A 20 -41.24 -11.94 -67.04
CA ALA A 20 -41.05 -12.90 -65.95
C ALA A 20 -39.57 -13.25 -65.74
N ALA A 21 -38.78 -13.42 -66.82
CA ALA A 21 -37.34 -13.65 -66.72
C ALA A 21 -36.60 -12.41 -66.19
N TRP A 22 -37.03 -11.20 -66.56
CA TRP A 22 -36.46 -9.96 -66.04
C TRP A 22 -36.86 -9.74 -64.57
N PHE A 23 -38.11 -10.01 -64.20
CA PHE A 23 -38.59 -9.89 -62.81
C PHE A 23 -37.98 -10.95 -61.88
N LEU A 24 -37.73 -12.17 -62.38
CA LEU A 24 -37.04 -13.23 -61.63
C LEU A 24 -35.53 -13.00 -61.54
N ASN A 25 -34.92 -12.25 -62.47
CA ASN A 25 -33.49 -11.90 -62.43
C ASN A 25 -33.21 -10.60 -61.65
N LEU A 26 -34.18 -9.69 -61.50
CA LEU A 26 -34.06 -8.50 -60.62
C LEU A 26 -34.23 -8.82 -59.13
N GLY A 27 -34.60 -10.06 -58.79
CA GLY A 27 -34.85 -10.53 -57.43
C GLY A 27 -33.74 -11.38 -56.80
N GLN A 28 -32.54 -11.48 -57.40
CA GLN A 28 -31.41 -12.04 -56.69
C GLN A 28 -30.81 -10.95 -55.78
N PRO A 29 -30.96 -11.02 -54.44
CA PRO A 29 -30.22 -10.15 -53.55
C PRO A 29 -28.74 -10.40 -53.82
N THR A 30 -28.07 -9.44 -54.46
CA THR A 30 -26.61 -9.46 -54.54
C THR A 30 -26.14 -9.29 -53.10
N GLU A 31 -25.73 -10.39 -52.46
CA GLU A 31 -25.24 -10.32 -51.09
C GLU A 31 -24.15 -9.23 -51.03
N PRO A 32 -24.23 -8.29 -50.07
CA PRO A 32 -23.23 -7.24 -49.97
C PRO A 32 -21.86 -7.92 -49.80
N ARG A 33 -20.91 -7.58 -50.68
CA ARG A 33 -19.57 -8.15 -50.63
C ARG A 33 -18.92 -7.65 -49.34
N LEU A 34 -18.83 -8.52 -48.34
CA LEU A 34 -18.24 -8.20 -47.04
C LEU A 34 -16.71 -8.18 -47.20
N GLU A 35 -16.11 -7.03 -46.93
CA GLU A 35 -14.66 -6.89 -46.86
C GLU A 35 -14.21 -7.04 -45.41
N TYR A 36 -13.37 -8.04 -45.18
CA TYR A 36 -12.80 -8.34 -43.87
C TYR A 36 -11.44 -7.65 -43.73
N GLU A 37 -11.34 -6.73 -42.76
CA GLU A 37 -10.07 -6.16 -42.32
C GLU A 37 -9.40 -7.17 -41.39
N THR A 38 -8.17 -7.56 -41.68
CA THR A 38 -7.44 -8.57 -40.91
C THR A 38 -6.16 -8.04 -40.28
N ALA A 39 -5.82 -8.56 -39.11
CA ALA A 39 -4.54 -8.37 -38.44
C ALA A 39 -3.80 -9.71 -38.36
N VAL A 40 -2.48 -9.65 -38.52
CA VAL A 40 -1.61 -10.82 -38.45
C VAL A 40 -1.17 -11.04 -37.00
N ILE A 41 -1.08 -12.30 -36.57
CA ILE A 41 -0.46 -12.63 -35.29
C ILE A 41 1.05 -12.60 -35.43
N GLU A 42 1.68 -11.77 -34.62
CA GLU A 42 3.13 -11.56 -34.60
C GLU A 42 3.69 -11.78 -33.20
N LYS A 43 5.00 -11.99 -33.12
CA LYS A 43 5.71 -11.97 -31.84
C LYS A 43 6.08 -10.54 -31.46
N GLY A 44 5.79 -10.18 -30.22
CA GLY A 44 6.15 -8.88 -29.69
C GLY A 44 6.27 -8.88 -28.17
N THR A 45 6.59 -7.72 -27.63
CA THR A 45 6.56 -7.49 -26.19
C THR A 45 5.19 -6.96 -25.79
N ILE A 46 4.63 -7.49 -24.69
CA ILE A 46 3.41 -6.99 -24.04
C ILE A 46 3.78 -6.53 -22.63
N ARG A 47 3.31 -5.34 -22.26
CA ARG A 47 3.54 -4.75 -20.94
C ARG A 47 2.21 -4.29 -20.36
N ARG A 48 1.92 -4.69 -19.13
CA ARG A 48 0.76 -4.13 -18.41
C ARG A 48 1.21 -2.96 -17.55
N ILE A 49 0.81 -1.77 -17.96
CA ILE A 49 1.12 -0.52 -17.28
C ILE A 49 -0.09 -0.11 -16.43
N VAL A 50 0.15 0.16 -15.16
CA VAL A 50 -0.83 0.79 -14.27
C VAL A 50 -0.48 2.28 -14.19
N SER A 51 -1.38 3.13 -14.68
CA SER A 51 -1.22 4.58 -14.63
C SER A 51 -1.92 5.13 -13.39
N THR A 52 -1.20 5.91 -12.60
CA THR A 52 -1.67 6.53 -11.35
C THR A 52 -0.97 7.86 -11.16
N SER A 53 -1.40 8.66 -10.19
CA SER A 53 -0.70 9.88 -9.78
C SER A 53 -0.53 9.91 -8.27
N GLY A 54 0.40 10.74 -7.81
CA GLY A 54 0.65 10.90 -6.38
C GLY A 54 1.56 12.07 -6.07
N PRO A 55 1.51 12.60 -4.83
CA PRO A 55 2.42 13.64 -4.41
C PRO A 55 3.85 13.09 -4.23
N VAL A 56 4.82 13.89 -4.65
CA VAL A 56 6.23 13.74 -4.31
C VAL A 56 6.44 14.17 -2.87
N ARG A 57 7.10 13.35 -2.07
CA ARG A 57 7.47 13.61 -0.68
C ARG A 57 8.98 13.44 -0.53
N ALA A 58 9.57 14.17 0.42
CA ALA A 58 10.92 13.85 0.86
C ALA A 58 10.91 12.51 1.62
N LEU A 59 12.04 11.80 1.61
CA LEU A 59 12.14 10.48 2.23
C LEU A 59 11.89 10.54 3.75
N VAL A 60 12.52 11.51 4.42
CA VAL A 60 12.41 11.76 5.85
C VAL A 60 12.08 13.24 6.05
N THR A 61 10.94 13.50 6.69
CA THR A 61 10.54 14.84 7.12
C THR A 61 10.26 14.87 8.61
N VAL A 62 10.71 15.92 9.29
CA VAL A 62 10.43 16.15 10.70
C VAL A 62 9.70 17.48 10.87
N SER A 63 8.59 17.43 11.61
CA SER A 63 7.82 18.60 12.01
C SER A 63 8.32 19.08 13.37
N VAL A 64 8.83 20.30 13.42
CA VAL A 64 9.35 20.94 14.62
C VAL A 64 8.30 21.90 15.14
N GLY A 65 7.85 21.68 16.37
CA GLY A 65 6.90 22.54 17.07
C GLY A 65 7.50 23.20 18.30
N SER A 66 6.67 23.96 19.02
CA SER A 66 7.02 24.47 20.35
C SER A 66 6.38 23.61 21.44
N TYR A 67 7.12 23.37 22.51
CA TYR A 67 6.62 22.77 23.76
C TYR A 67 6.10 23.81 24.75
N LEU A 68 6.44 25.09 24.53
CA LEU A 68 6.15 26.20 25.42
C LEU A 68 5.26 27.23 24.72
N SER A 69 4.43 27.89 25.51
CA SER A 69 3.61 29.01 25.04
C SER A 69 4.35 30.32 25.27
N GLY A 70 4.28 31.23 24.30
CA GLY A 70 4.91 32.54 24.40
C GLY A 70 4.92 33.27 23.05
N PRO A 71 5.18 34.59 23.06
CA PRO A 71 5.43 35.34 21.84
C PRO A 71 6.79 34.93 21.24
N VAL A 72 6.84 34.82 19.92
CA VAL A 72 8.07 34.57 19.16
C VAL A 72 8.83 35.88 19.07
N GLU A 73 10.03 35.91 19.64
CA GLU A 73 10.91 37.07 19.63
C GLU A 73 11.60 37.23 18.27
N SER A 74 12.13 36.13 17.73
CA SER A 74 12.84 36.13 16.45
C SER A 74 12.75 34.77 15.77
N VAL A 75 12.83 34.80 14.43
CA VAL A 75 12.93 33.61 13.58
C VAL A 75 14.23 33.71 12.79
N ASN A 76 15.06 32.70 12.92
CA ASN A 76 16.43 32.66 12.41
C ASN A 76 16.58 31.80 11.16
N ALA A 77 15.62 30.90 10.89
CA ALA A 77 15.60 30.05 9.71
C ALA A 77 14.43 30.44 8.79
N ASP A 78 14.74 30.62 7.50
CA ASP A 78 13.77 30.94 6.46
C ASP A 78 13.52 29.74 5.53
N PHE A 79 12.55 29.83 4.64
CA PHE A 79 12.27 28.84 3.60
C PHE A 79 13.54 28.53 2.79
N ASN A 80 13.75 27.26 2.48
CA ASN A 80 14.92 26.74 1.75
C ASN A 80 16.28 26.91 2.45
N SER A 81 16.30 27.37 3.71
CA SER A 81 17.54 27.43 4.49
C SER A 81 18.00 26.02 4.86
N GLU A 82 19.30 25.76 4.72
CA GLU A 82 19.93 24.55 5.25
C GLU A 82 20.23 24.73 6.73
N VAL A 83 19.87 23.73 7.53
CA VAL A 83 20.04 23.72 8.99
C VAL A 83 20.72 22.43 9.42
N LYS A 84 21.50 22.53 10.49
CA LYS A 84 22.17 21.42 11.15
C LYS A 84 21.46 21.06 12.46
N PRO A 85 21.69 19.85 13.00
CA PRO A 85 21.17 19.49 14.31
C PRO A 85 21.67 20.48 15.37
N GLY A 86 20.75 21.01 16.17
CA GLY A 86 21.04 22.00 17.21
C GLY A 86 20.95 23.46 16.77
N ASP A 87 20.85 23.75 15.48
CA ASP A 87 20.69 25.13 15.00
C ASP A 87 19.37 25.72 15.51
N VAL A 88 19.44 26.95 16.04
CA VAL A 88 18.26 27.67 16.57
C VAL A 88 17.46 28.19 15.39
N LEU A 89 16.24 27.68 15.24
CA LEU A 89 15.30 28.05 14.17
C LEU A 89 14.47 29.27 14.55
N ALA A 90 14.02 29.33 15.80
CA ALA A 90 13.26 30.44 16.36
C ALA A 90 13.49 30.56 17.86
N LYS A 91 13.25 31.76 18.38
CA LYS A 91 13.35 32.06 19.82
C LYS A 91 12.03 32.62 20.32
N LEU A 92 11.55 32.08 21.42
CA LEU A 92 10.46 32.64 22.21
C LEU A 92 11.00 33.72 23.15
N ASP A 93 10.13 34.63 23.60
CA ASP A 93 10.50 35.61 24.61
C ASP A 93 10.99 34.93 25.89
N ARG A 94 12.28 35.12 26.17
CA ARG A 94 12.99 34.44 27.24
C ARG A 94 12.80 35.10 28.60
N ARG A 95 12.23 36.32 28.66
CA ARG A 95 12.20 37.12 29.90
C ARG A 95 11.49 36.41 31.03
N THR A 96 10.34 35.80 30.74
CA THR A 96 9.55 35.07 31.74
C THR A 96 10.26 33.78 32.21
N PHE A 97 10.90 33.05 31.29
CA PHE A 97 11.63 31.82 31.61
C PHE A 97 12.93 32.11 32.37
N ALA A 98 13.67 33.14 31.97
CA ALA A 98 14.89 33.58 32.66
C ALA A 98 14.58 34.08 34.07
N ALA A 99 13.47 34.80 34.27
CA ALA A 99 13.01 35.20 35.60
C ALA A 99 12.70 33.99 36.50
N LYS A 100 12.05 32.95 35.97
CA LYS A 100 11.80 31.69 36.71
C LYS A 100 13.08 30.96 37.09
N VAL A 101 14.09 30.93 36.21
CA VAL A 101 15.41 30.37 36.53
C VAL A 101 16.04 31.16 37.67
N ALA A 102 16.07 32.50 37.58
CA ALA A 102 16.62 33.35 38.64
C ALA A 102 15.91 33.15 39.99
N GLU A 103 14.58 33.02 39.99
CA GLU A 103 13.78 32.72 41.18
C GLU A 103 14.15 31.35 41.78
N ALA A 104 14.24 30.31 40.95
CA ALA A 104 14.62 28.97 41.39
C ALA A 104 16.06 28.92 41.94
N GLU A 105 17.00 29.66 41.35
CA GLU A 105 18.37 29.80 41.85
C GLU A 105 18.41 30.48 43.22
N ALA A 106 17.65 31.56 43.40
CA ALA A 106 17.53 32.25 44.69
C ALA A 106 16.96 31.33 45.78
N ASN A 107 15.93 30.54 45.43
CA ASN A 107 15.34 29.55 46.35
C ASN A 107 16.33 28.43 46.73
N LEU A 108 17.14 27.95 45.79
CA LEU A 108 18.21 26.99 46.08
C LEU A 108 19.27 27.59 47.00
N LEU A 109 19.65 28.85 46.78
CA LEU A 109 20.61 29.56 47.64
C LEU A 109 20.07 29.71 49.06
N ALA A 110 18.79 30.07 49.23
CA ALA A 110 18.14 30.15 50.53
C ALA A 110 18.13 28.80 51.26
N ALA A 111 17.86 27.69 50.56
CA ALA A 111 17.92 26.35 51.12
C ALA A 111 19.35 25.95 51.55
N LYS A 112 20.37 26.30 50.75
CA LYS A 112 21.78 26.09 51.12
C LYS A 112 22.19 26.90 52.35
N ALA A 113 21.71 28.14 52.47
CA ALA A 113 21.95 28.96 53.66
C ALA A 113 21.27 28.36 54.91
N ALA A 114 20.06 27.81 54.77
CA ALA A 114 19.38 27.11 55.84
C ALA A 114 20.17 25.87 56.31
N LEU A 115 20.69 25.06 55.38
CA LEU A 115 21.58 23.94 55.71
C LEU A 115 22.83 24.41 56.47
N ALA A 116 23.46 25.50 56.03
CA ALA A 116 24.62 26.05 56.72
C ALA A 116 24.31 26.44 58.17
N ASN A 117 23.13 27.00 58.44
CA ASN A 117 22.66 27.29 59.79
C ASN A 117 22.46 26.01 60.62
N GLN A 118 21.91 24.93 60.03
CA GLN A 118 21.78 23.64 60.73
C GLN A 118 23.14 23.00 61.04
N LYS A 119 24.11 23.11 60.13
CA LYS A 119 25.49 22.66 60.36
C LYS A 119 26.16 23.46 61.48
N ALA A 120 25.94 24.77 61.55
CA ALA A 120 26.42 25.59 62.66
C ALA A 120 25.75 25.20 64.00
N ALA A 121 24.44 24.88 63.97
CA ALA A 121 23.74 24.37 65.15
C ALA A 121 24.29 23.02 65.62
N LEU A 122 24.70 22.13 64.70
CA LEU A 122 25.35 20.87 65.04
C LEU A 122 26.68 21.10 65.77
N ILE A 123 27.52 21.99 65.26
CA ILE A 123 28.80 22.34 65.92
C ILE A 123 28.55 22.85 67.35
N LYS A 124 27.52 23.67 67.54
CA LYS A 124 27.13 24.16 68.88
C LYS A 124 26.66 23.01 69.78
N ALA A 125 25.84 22.09 69.27
CA ALA A 125 25.35 20.94 70.02
C ALA A 125 26.50 19.99 70.42
N GLU A 126 27.47 19.78 69.53
CA GLU A 126 28.68 18.99 69.82
C GLU A 126 29.56 19.64 70.89
N ALA A 127 29.72 20.97 70.87
CA ALA A 127 30.44 21.70 71.91
C ALA A 127 29.77 21.56 73.28
N VAL A 128 28.42 21.56 73.33
CA VAL A 128 27.66 21.33 74.56
C VAL A 128 27.86 19.89 75.07
N LEU A 129 27.77 18.89 74.19
CA LEU A 129 28.02 17.49 74.57
C LEU A 129 29.43 17.33 75.16
N LEU A 130 30.45 17.88 74.50
CA LEU A 130 31.84 17.82 74.98
C LEU A 130 32.01 18.44 76.38
N ASN A 131 31.33 19.56 76.65
CA ASN A 131 31.36 20.18 77.98
C ASN A 131 30.64 19.33 79.05
N SER A 132 29.52 18.70 78.69
CA SER A 132 28.81 17.76 79.56
C SER A 132 29.67 16.53 79.89
N GLU A 133 30.38 15.98 78.91
CA GLU A 133 31.32 14.86 79.11
C GLU A 133 32.48 15.22 80.05
N ARG A 134 33.12 16.38 79.84
CA ARG A 134 34.15 16.90 80.76
C ARG A 134 33.61 17.14 82.17
N THR A 135 32.35 17.52 82.29
CA THR A 135 31.70 17.71 83.59
C THR A 135 31.44 16.38 84.29
N ILE A 136 30.99 15.35 83.57
CA ILE A 136 30.89 13.99 84.12
C ILE A 136 32.26 13.51 84.61
N GLU A 137 33.33 13.71 83.83
CA GLU A 137 34.68 13.29 84.21
C GLU A 137 35.14 13.97 85.52
N ARG A 138 34.94 15.29 85.62
CA ARG A 138 35.21 16.03 86.86
C ARG A 138 34.37 15.52 88.03
N GLN A 139 33.06 15.37 87.86
CA GLN A 139 32.15 14.91 88.92
C GLN A 139 32.48 13.49 89.37
N ARG A 140 32.83 12.58 88.45
CA ARG A 140 33.28 11.23 88.76
C ARG A 140 34.56 11.24 89.59
N SER A 141 35.54 12.09 89.23
CA SER A 141 36.79 12.22 90.00
C SER A 141 36.56 12.76 91.42
N LEU A 142 35.58 13.66 91.61
CA LEU A 142 35.22 14.22 92.91
C LEU A 142 34.41 13.23 93.75
N ALA A 143 33.49 12.48 93.15
CA ALA A 143 32.70 11.44 93.80
C ALA A 143 33.59 10.29 94.32
N GLN A 144 34.61 9.86 93.56
CA GLN A 144 35.60 8.87 94.02
C GLN A 144 36.36 9.33 95.27
N LYS A 145 36.61 10.64 95.38
CA LYS A 145 37.24 11.26 96.55
C LYS A 145 36.24 11.62 97.66
N LYS A 146 34.97 11.23 97.54
CA LYS A 146 33.86 11.55 98.46
C LYS A 146 33.59 13.05 98.66
N PHE A 147 33.98 13.89 97.69
CA PHE A 147 33.76 15.34 97.72
C PHE A 147 32.51 15.81 96.94
N ALA A 148 31.81 14.89 96.26
CA ALA A 148 30.57 15.18 95.53
C ALA A 148 29.50 14.11 95.84
N SER A 149 28.22 14.50 95.79
CA SER A 149 27.10 13.59 96.01
C SER A 149 26.82 12.71 94.78
N GLU A 150 26.30 11.49 94.97
CA GLU A 150 25.89 10.63 93.85
C GLU A 150 24.84 11.30 92.96
N GLN A 151 23.90 12.04 93.57
CA GLN A 151 22.91 12.86 92.86
C GLN A 151 23.55 13.85 91.86
N SER A 152 24.71 14.41 92.19
CA SER A 152 25.42 15.36 91.31
C SER A 152 25.99 14.67 90.07
N LEU A 153 26.47 13.43 90.21
CA LEU A 153 26.94 12.62 89.10
C LEU A 153 25.78 12.17 88.20
N ASP A 154 24.67 11.72 88.80
CA ASP A 154 23.48 11.29 88.07
C ASP A 154 22.85 12.44 87.25
N ASN A 155 22.82 13.65 87.82
CA ASN A 155 22.43 14.85 87.10
C ASN A 155 23.33 15.10 85.87
N ALA A 156 24.65 15.01 86.03
CA ALA A 156 25.59 15.21 84.92
C ALA A 156 25.44 14.14 83.82
N ILE A 157 25.15 12.89 84.20
CA ILE A 157 24.85 11.80 83.25
C ILE A 157 23.60 12.13 82.44
N ARG A 158 22.51 12.52 83.10
CA ARG A 158 21.26 12.93 82.45
C ARG A 158 21.50 14.08 81.47
N ASP A 159 22.27 15.10 81.87
CA ASP A 159 22.53 16.28 81.03
C ASP A 159 23.33 15.91 79.76
N ARG A 160 24.24 14.95 79.84
CA ARG A 160 24.94 14.38 78.67
C ARG A 160 24.01 13.57 77.77
N ASP A 161 23.08 12.82 78.33
CA ASP A 161 22.10 12.05 77.55
C ASP A 161 21.14 12.98 76.80
N VAL A 162 20.72 14.09 77.43
CA VAL A 162 19.96 15.16 76.77
C VAL A 162 20.77 15.81 75.64
N ALA A 163 22.04 16.16 75.88
CA ALA A 163 22.90 16.74 74.84
C ALA A 163 23.12 15.77 73.66
N ARG A 164 23.21 14.47 73.93
CA ARG A 164 23.30 13.44 72.88
C ARG A 164 22.02 13.31 72.08
N ALA A 165 20.86 13.38 72.73
CA ALA A 165 19.56 13.39 72.05
C ALA A 165 19.40 14.62 71.16
N GLU A 166 19.86 15.80 71.61
CA GLU A 166 19.83 17.04 70.84
C GLU A 166 20.64 16.93 69.53
N ILE A 167 21.83 16.32 69.58
CA ILE A 167 22.62 16.06 68.36
C ILE A 167 21.85 15.19 67.37
N ALA A 168 21.14 14.17 67.85
CA ALA A 168 20.33 13.32 66.98
C ALA A 168 19.20 14.13 66.31
N VAL A 169 18.54 15.03 67.04
CA VAL A 169 17.52 15.95 66.48
C VAL A 169 18.12 16.85 65.40
N VAL A 170 19.26 17.48 65.67
CA VAL A 170 19.92 18.37 64.69
C VAL A 170 20.37 17.60 63.45
N LYS A 171 20.85 16.35 63.59
CA LYS A 171 21.18 15.50 62.45
C LYS A 171 19.97 15.22 61.56
N SER A 172 18.81 14.94 62.15
CA SER A 172 17.55 14.78 61.38
C SER A 172 17.13 16.08 60.68
N LEU A 173 17.39 17.25 61.28
CA LEU A 173 17.13 18.55 60.65
C LEU A 173 18.08 18.82 59.47
N ILE A 174 19.35 18.41 59.58
CA ILE A 174 20.31 18.45 58.47
C ILE A 174 19.82 17.58 57.31
N GLU A 175 19.41 16.35 57.58
CA GLU A 175 18.87 15.44 56.56
C GLU A 175 17.62 16.03 55.88
N THR A 176 16.74 16.66 56.66
CA THR A 176 15.57 17.39 56.13
C THR A 176 15.99 18.57 55.23
N ALA A 177 17.01 19.34 55.63
CA ALA A 177 17.52 20.46 54.84
C ALA A 177 18.23 19.99 53.56
N ASP A 178 18.95 18.87 53.60
CA ASP A 178 19.55 18.25 52.43
C ASP A 178 18.47 17.76 51.45
N ALA A 179 17.39 17.12 51.94
CA ALA A 179 16.25 16.74 51.12
C ALA A 179 15.58 17.96 50.46
N GLN A 180 15.45 19.08 51.18
CA GLN A 180 14.96 20.34 50.62
C GLN A 180 15.87 20.89 49.52
N ILE A 181 17.20 20.79 49.66
CA ILE A 181 18.14 21.21 48.62
C ILE A 181 17.93 20.38 47.35
N VAL A 182 17.81 19.05 47.46
CA VAL A 182 17.54 18.18 46.30
C VAL A 182 16.23 18.57 45.62
N GLN A 183 15.18 18.85 46.40
CA GLN A 183 13.90 19.33 45.86
C GLN A 183 14.05 20.67 45.12
N ARG A 184 14.76 21.65 45.68
CA ARG A 184 14.99 22.97 45.03
C ARG A 184 15.86 22.85 43.79
N GLN A 185 16.83 21.94 43.80
CA GLN A 185 17.68 21.66 42.64
C GLN A 185 16.87 21.07 41.48
N ALA A 186 15.93 20.15 41.76
CA ALA A 186 15.03 19.61 40.74
C ALA A 186 14.14 20.69 40.11
N VAL A 187 13.62 21.61 40.91
CA VAL A 187 12.83 22.76 40.41
C VAL A 187 13.67 23.68 39.54
N LEU A 188 14.91 23.97 39.94
CA LEU A 188 15.85 24.75 39.13
C LEU A 188 16.14 24.08 37.79
N GLU A 189 16.40 22.77 37.79
CA GLU A 189 16.67 22.04 36.56
C GLU A 189 15.47 22.07 35.61
N SER A 190 14.26 21.90 36.13
CA SER A 190 13.03 22.05 35.33
C SER A 190 12.92 23.44 34.71
N ALA A 191 13.19 24.51 35.47
CA ALA A 191 13.15 25.88 34.96
C ALA A 191 14.22 26.13 33.89
N ARG A 192 15.41 25.51 34.02
CA ARG A 192 16.48 25.59 33.01
C ARG A 192 16.11 24.87 31.73
N VAL A 193 15.49 23.70 31.81
CA VAL A 193 14.98 22.97 30.64
C VAL A 193 13.92 23.79 29.91
N ASP A 194 13.01 24.46 30.64
CA ASP A 194 12.04 25.37 30.01
C ASP A 194 12.74 26.57 29.34
N LEU A 195 13.76 27.16 29.97
CA LEU A 195 14.54 28.21 29.35
C LEU A 195 15.30 27.72 28.11
N GLU A 196 15.79 26.48 28.08
CA GLU A 196 16.41 25.91 26.89
C GLU A 196 15.37 25.69 25.78
N ARG A 197 14.19 25.16 26.13
CA ARG A 197 13.07 24.94 25.19
C ARG A 197 12.47 26.24 24.65
N SER A 198 12.81 27.39 25.22
CA SER A 198 12.48 28.69 24.61
C SER A 198 13.23 28.93 23.29
N GLU A 199 14.34 28.23 23.08
CA GLU A 199 15.03 28.18 21.79
C GLU A 199 14.59 26.92 21.03
N ILE A 200 13.87 27.12 19.93
CA ILE A 200 13.39 26.03 19.10
C ILE A 200 14.53 25.62 18.18
N LYS A 201 15.13 24.45 18.45
CA LYS A 201 16.29 23.92 17.72
C LYS A 201 15.89 22.87 16.68
N SER A 202 16.69 22.73 15.63
CA SER A 202 16.51 21.65 14.65
C SER A 202 16.94 20.29 15.22
N PRO A 203 16.12 19.23 15.13
CA PRO A 203 16.52 17.88 15.56
C PRO A 203 17.37 17.14 14.52
N ILE A 204 17.31 17.54 13.24
CA ILE A 204 18.00 16.87 12.13
C ILE A 204 18.75 17.87 11.25
N ALA A 205 19.74 17.37 10.50
CA ALA A 205 20.31 18.13 9.38
C ALA A 205 19.33 18.07 8.21
N GLY A 206 19.10 19.19 7.52
CA GLY A 206 18.21 19.20 6.36
C GLY A 206 17.87 20.60 5.86
N THR A 207 16.90 20.68 4.96
CA THR A 207 16.41 21.94 4.39
C THR A 207 15.01 22.23 4.92
N VAL A 208 14.77 23.48 5.33
CA VAL A 208 13.44 23.94 5.78
C VAL A 208 12.50 24.02 4.58
N ILE A 209 11.49 23.15 4.54
CA ILE A 209 10.49 23.09 3.46
C ILE A 209 9.25 23.93 3.75
N SER A 210 8.92 24.15 5.02
CA SER A 210 7.85 25.07 5.40
C SER A 210 8.13 25.75 6.73
N ARG A 211 7.67 26.99 6.84
CA ARG A 211 7.64 27.81 8.05
C ARG A 211 6.21 28.31 8.23
N SER A 212 5.65 28.10 9.42
CA SER A 212 4.28 28.47 9.79
C SER A 212 4.24 29.46 10.96
N VAL A 213 5.32 30.21 11.14
CA VAL A 213 5.50 31.14 12.26
C VAL A 213 6.20 32.41 11.81
N ASP A 214 5.76 33.54 12.33
CA ASP A 214 6.36 34.85 12.09
C ASP A 214 6.82 35.52 13.41
N PRO A 215 7.87 36.37 13.37
CA PRO A 215 8.27 37.16 14.53
C PRO A 215 7.11 38.02 15.06
N GLY A 216 6.92 38.01 16.38
CA GLY A 216 5.82 38.70 17.07
C GLY A 216 4.53 37.89 17.22
N GLN A 217 4.40 36.74 16.53
CA GLN A 217 3.27 35.85 16.71
C GLN A 217 3.33 35.13 18.07
N THR A 218 2.19 34.97 18.72
CA THR A 218 2.09 34.18 19.96
C THR A 218 1.79 32.72 19.65
N VAL A 219 2.67 31.83 20.08
CA VAL A 219 2.43 30.38 20.02
C VAL A 219 1.75 29.92 21.31
N ALA A 220 0.71 29.10 21.16
CA ALA A 220 0.02 28.46 22.27
C ALA A 220 0.18 26.93 22.14
N SER A 221 0.89 26.31 23.08
CA SER A 221 1.18 24.87 23.09
C SER A 221 0.28 24.07 24.04
N SER A 222 -0.85 24.63 24.50
CA SER A 222 -1.65 24.05 25.59
C SER A 222 -2.52 22.85 25.19
N PHE A 223 -3.04 22.81 23.96
CA PHE A 223 -3.93 21.72 23.50
C PHE A 223 -3.31 20.85 22.40
N GLN A 224 -2.53 21.44 21.50
CA GLN A 224 -1.78 20.75 20.43
C GLN A 224 -0.47 21.51 20.21
N ALA A 225 0.63 20.79 20.00
CA ALA A 225 1.89 21.42 19.64
C ALA A 225 1.77 21.97 18.21
N PRO A 226 1.85 23.30 18.00
CA PRO A 226 1.78 23.86 16.66
C PRO A 226 3.02 23.43 15.86
N GLU A 227 2.83 23.02 14.61
CA GLU A 227 3.94 22.77 13.68
C GLU A 227 4.47 24.13 13.19
N LEU A 228 5.67 24.49 13.65
CA LEU A 228 6.30 25.78 13.32
C LEU A 228 7.20 25.67 12.09
N PHE A 229 7.95 24.57 11.99
CA PHE A 229 8.82 24.29 10.87
C PHE A 229 8.66 22.85 10.41
N LYS A 230 8.86 22.61 9.12
CA LYS A 230 9.01 21.27 8.58
C LYS A 230 10.34 21.17 7.85
N ILE A 231 11.12 20.15 8.19
CA ILE A 231 12.49 19.99 7.72
C ILE A 231 12.60 18.67 6.98
N ALA A 232 13.12 18.71 5.76
CA ALA A 232 13.41 17.53 4.96
C ALA A 232 14.91 17.19 5.08
N GLN A 233 15.23 15.93 5.44
CA GLN A 233 16.62 15.52 5.70
C GLN A 233 17.49 15.54 4.43
N ASP A 234 16.99 14.95 3.35
CA ASP A 234 17.71 14.80 2.09
C ASP A 234 16.71 14.92 0.93
N LEU A 235 16.95 15.88 0.05
CA LEU A 235 16.16 16.10 -1.17
C LEU A 235 16.71 15.33 -2.38
N SER A 236 17.88 14.71 -2.25
CA SER A 236 18.53 13.91 -3.31
C SER A 236 17.83 12.58 -3.55
N ARG A 237 17.00 12.14 -2.59
CA ARG A 237 16.12 11.00 -2.70
C ARG A 237 14.70 11.42 -2.33
N ILE A 238 13.76 11.04 -3.18
CA ILE A 238 12.36 11.34 -2.99
C ILE A 238 11.57 10.04 -2.96
N ARG A 239 10.39 10.10 -2.34
CA ARG A 239 9.38 9.07 -2.44
C ARG A 239 8.13 9.64 -3.08
N ILE A 240 7.46 8.86 -3.89
CA ILE A 240 6.16 9.21 -4.47
C ILE A 240 5.13 8.32 -3.79
N GLU A 241 4.06 8.93 -3.29
CA GLU A 241 2.94 8.23 -2.68
C GLU A 241 1.82 8.11 -3.71
N ALA A 242 1.96 7.13 -4.62
CA ALA A 242 1.02 6.92 -5.70
C ALA A 242 -0.28 6.28 -5.19
N GLN A 243 -1.43 6.82 -5.61
CA GLN A 243 -2.75 6.33 -5.20
C GLN A 243 -3.30 5.37 -6.25
N VAL A 244 -3.19 4.07 -5.99
CA VAL A 244 -3.62 3.02 -6.93
C VAL A 244 -5.00 2.51 -6.55
N ASN A 245 -5.89 2.35 -7.54
CA ASN A 245 -7.22 1.80 -7.32
C ASN A 245 -7.17 0.33 -6.84
N GLU A 246 -8.18 -0.09 -6.07
CA GLU A 246 -8.31 -1.47 -5.59
C GLU A 246 -8.27 -2.51 -6.71
N ALA A 247 -8.84 -2.20 -7.88
CA ALA A 247 -8.84 -3.11 -9.03
C ALA A 247 -7.43 -3.42 -9.57
N ASP A 248 -6.48 -2.49 -9.39
CA ASP A 248 -5.15 -2.56 -10.00
C ASP A 248 -4.05 -2.91 -9.00
N VAL A 249 -4.26 -2.67 -7.69
CA VAL A 249 -3.24 -2.86 -6.65
C VAL A 249 -2.76 -4.31 -6.53
N GLY A 250 -3.67 -5.29 -6.68
CA GLY A 250 -3.33 -6.73 -6.58
C GLY A 250 -2.40 -7.21 -7.70
N SER A 251 -2.17 -6.35 -8.68
CA SER A 251 -1.40 -6.58 -9.88
C SER A 251 0.05 -6.06 -9.75
N ILE A 252 0.32 -5.23 -8.73
CA ILE A 252 1.60 -4.58 -8.45
C ILE A 252 2.36 -5.40 -7.40
N ALA A 253 3.68 -5.51 -7.59
CA ALA A 253 4.59 -6.14 -6.64
C ALA A 253 5.75 -5.18 -6.28
N GLU A 254 6.36 -5.43 -5.13
CA GLU A 254 7.60 -4.76 -4.74
C GLU A 254 8.72 -5.05 -5.76
N GLY A 255 9.50 -4.03 -6.08
CA GLY A 255 10.57 -4.09 -7.09
C GLY A 255 10.15 -3.78 -8.52
N ASN A 256 8.85 -3.62 -8.80
CA ASN A 256 8.38 -3.25 -10.15
C ASN A 256 9.02 -1.93 -10.62
N PRO A 257 9.49 -1.87 -11.88
CA PRO A 257 10.05 -0.65 -12.43
C PRO A 257 8.95 0.37 -12.69
N VAL A 258 9.27 1.63 -12.42
CA VAL A 258 8.34 2.74 -12.54
C VAL A 258 8.98 3.85 -13.34
N THR A 259 8.22 4.36 -14.30
CA THR A 259 8.55 5.60 -15.01
C THR A 259 7.53 6.65 -14.60
N PHE A 260 7.98 7.85 -14.28
CA PHE A 260 7.08 8.95 -13.93
C PHE A 260 7.54 10.26 -14.54
N SER A 261 6.59 11.15 -14.78
CA SER A 261 6.85 12.55 -15.12
C SER A 261 6.17 13.45 -14.09
N VAL A 262 6.63 14.69 -13.98
CA VAL A 262 5.99 15.71 -13.14
C VAL A 262 5.51 16.84 -14.04
N ASP A 263 4.43 17.51 -13.65
CA ASP A 263 3.83 18.58 -14.46
C ASP A 263 4.80 19.74 -14.70
N ALA A 264 5.75 19.96 -13.77
CA ALA A 264 6.80 20.96 -13.90
C ALA A 264 7.84 20.61 -14.98
N TYR A 265 7.98 19.34 -15.36
CA TYR A 265 8.94 18.84 -16.34
C TYR A 265 8.31 17.76 -17.23
N PRO A 266 7.36 18.11 -18.12
CA PRO A 266 6.62 17.13 -18.92
C PRO A 266 7.51 16.38 -19.93
N ASP A 267 8.57 17.03 -20.42
CA ASP A 267 9.50 16.44 -21.40
C ASP A 267 10.58 15.53 -20.79
N ARG A 268 10.58 15.38 -19.45
CA ARG A 268 11.53 14.51 -18.75
C ARG A 268 10.81 13.37 -18.08
N GLU A 269 11.24 12.16 -18.41
CA GLU A 269 10.86 10.95 -17.68
C GLU A 269 11.91 10.63 -16.62
N PHE A 270 11.45 10.30 -15.43
CA PHE A 270 12.25 9.88 -14.31
C PHE A 270 11.97 8.41 -14.00
N GLU A 271 12.99 7.71 -13.54
CA GLU A 271 12.88 6.30 -13.17
C GLU A 271 12.82 6.14 -11.65
N GLY A 272 12.00 5.20 -11.21
CA GLY A 272 11.84 4.80 -9.82
C GLY A 272 11.54 3.32 -9.69
N ARG A 273 11.42 2.85 -8.44
CA ARG A 273 11.02 1.47 -8.14
C ARG A 273 9.99 1.44 -7.03
N VAL A 274 9.07 0.50 -7.10
CA VAL A 274 8.13 0.23 -6.01
C VAL A 274 8.88 -0.37 -4.84
N THR A 275 8.90 0.31 -3.69
CA THR A 275 9.56 -0.19 -2.48
C THR A 275 8.57 -0.88 -1.55
N GLN A 276 7.34 -0.38 -1.47
CA GLN A 276 6.35 -0.88 -0.52
C GLN A 276 4.93 -0.57 -1.00
N ILE A 277 3.99 -1.47 -0.71
CA ILE A 277 2.55 -1.23 -0.86
C ILE A 277 1.94 -1.08 0.55
N ARG A 278 1.24 0.02 0.83
CA ARG A 278 0.54 0.19 2.12
C ARG A 278 -0.70 -0.71 2.14
N LEU A 279 -0.85 -1.48 3.21
CA LEU A 279 -2.00 -2.38 3.37
C LEU A 279 -3.29 -1.66 3.80
N ALA A 280 -3.15 -0.50 4.43
CA ALA A 280 -4.29 0.32 4.83
C ALA A 280 -4.84 1.06 3.60
N ALA A 281 -6.08 0.75 3.22
CA ALA A 281 -6.79 1.45 2.16
C ALA A 281 -7.21 2.86 2.61
N THR A 282 -7.24 3.79 1.67
CA THR A 282 -7.74 5.14 1.84
C THR A 282 -8.93 5.37 0.92
N GLU A 283 -10.04 5.85 1.49
CA GLU A 283 -11.22 6.22 0.71
C GLU A 283 -11.15 7.71 0.36
N ILE A 284 -10.97 8.03 -0.93
CA ILE A 284 -10.91 9.40 -1.42
C ILE A 284 -12.06 9.56 -2.42
N ASN A 285 -13.01 10.46 -2.14
CA ASN A 285 -14.20 10.66 -2.97
C ASN A 285 -14.98 9.36 -3.25
N ASN A 286 -15.16 8.51 -2.23
CA ASN A 286 -15.80 7.20 -2.32
C ASN A 286 -15.13 6.18 -3.28
N VAL A 287 -13.86 6.42 -3.63
CA VAL A 287 -13.02 5.45 -4.35
C VAL A 287 -12.00 4.87 -3.38
N VAL A 288 -11.99 3.54 -3.27
CA VAL A 288 -11.01 2.80 -2.45
C VAL A 288 -9.67 2.77 -3.19
N THR A 289 -8.66 3.37 -2.57
CA THR A 289 -7.31 3.47 -3.11
C THR A 289 -6.30 2.92 -2.11
N TYR A 290 -5.19 2.40 -2.62
CA TYR A 290 -4.05 1.92 -1.85
C TYR A 290 -2.83 2.77 -2.20
N THR A 291 -2.10 3.19 -1.16
CA THR A 291 -0.89 4.00 -1.35
C THR A 291 0.30 3.10 -1.67
N VAL A 292 0.83 3.22 -2.88
CA VAL A 292 2.06 2.56 -3.31
C VAL A 292 3.23 3.53 -3.15
N ILE A 293 4.26 3.10 -2.44
CA ILE A 293 5.47 3.86 -2.20
C ILE A 293 6.48 3.54 -3.30
N ILE A 294 6.87 4.59 -4.01
CA ILE A 294 7.87 4.51 -5.06
C ILE A 294 9.05 5.38 -4.66
N GLU A 295 10.25 4.83 -4.65
CA GLU A 295 11.46 5.61 -4.42
C GLU A 295 12.14 5.96 -5.74
N ALA A 296 12.60 7.20 -5.84
CA ALA A 296 13.30 7.73 -6.99
C ALA A 296 14.51 8.57 -6.58
N LYS A 297 15.55 8.52 -7.40
CA LYS A 297 16.74 9.35 -7.23
C LYS A 297 16.48 10.73 -7.83
N ASN A 298 16.89 11.77 -7.12
CA ASN A 298 16.75 13.17 -7.50
C ASN A 298 18.12 13.85 -7.46
N GLU A 299 19.06 13.37 -8.29
CA GLU A 299 20.44 13.84 -8.31
C GLU A 299 20.52 15.33 -8.66
N ASP A 300 19.64 15.80 -9.54
CA ASP A 300 19.55 17.21 -9.95
C ASP A 300 18.86 18.12 -8.90
N ARG A 301 18.31 17.56 -7.81
CA ARG A 301 17.49 18.27 -6.81
C ARG A 301 16.33 19.10 -7.40
N ARG A 302 15.79 18.67 -8.55
CA ARG A 302 14.73 19.37 -9.28
C ARG A 302 13.32 18.94 -8.88
N LEU A 303 13.19 17.74 -8.30
CA LEU A 303 11.92 17.24 -7.80
C LEU A 303 11.70 17.77 -6.39
N PHE A 304 10.77 18.72 -6.26
CA PHE A 304 10.43 19.32 -4.97
C PHE A 304 9.32 18.54 -4.28
N PRO A 305 9.39 18.35 -2.94
CA PRO A 305 8.28 17.81 -2.17
C PRO A 305 7.02 18.67 -2.37
N GLY A 306 5.89 18.03 -2.60
CA GLY A 306 4.60 18.66 -2.91
C GLY A 306 4.23 18.70 -4.39
N MET A 307 5.15 18.35 -5.31
CA MET A 307 4.81 18.18 -6.73
C MET A 307 3.88 16.99 -6.94
N THR A 308 3.05 17.04 -7.98
CA THR A 308 2.27 15.89 -8.45
C THR A 308 3.07 15.14 -9.51
N ALA A 309 3.28 13.85 -9.29
CA ALA A 309 3.90 12.96 -10.27
C ALA A 309 2.84 12.10 -10.95
N ASN A 310 2.91 12.01 -12.26
CA ASN A 310 2.16 11.08 -13.10
C ASN A 310 3.00 9.83 -13.28
N VAL A 311 2.54 8.72 -12.72
CA VAL A 311 3.31 7.51 -12.52
C VAL A 311 2.76 6.39 -13.40
N ARG A 312 3.66 5.73 -14.13
CA ARG A 312 3.38 4.52 -14.90
C ARG A 312 4.18 3.37 -14.30
N ILE A 313 3.46 2.44 -13.67
CA ILE A 313 4.04 1.27 -13.01
C ILE A 313 3.95 0.10 -13.97
N GLU A 314 5.09 -0.49 -14.34
CA GLU A 314 5.11 -1.69 -15.18
C GLU A 314 4.88 -2.92 -14.28
N SER A 315 3.65 -3.42 -14.28
CA SER A 315 3.23 -4.52 -13.39
C SER A 315 3.65 -5.90 -13.88
N ALA A 316 3.73 -6.09 -15.20
CA ALA A 316 4.16 -7.32 -15.84
C ALA A 316 4.71 -7.03 -17.23
N ARG A 317 5.80 -7.72 -17.58
CA ARG A 317 6.44 -7.68 -18.90
C ARG A 317 6.59 -9.09 -19.45
N ARG A 318 6.22 -9.30 -20.70
CA ARG A 318 6.54 -10.52 -21.44
C ARG A 318 7.11 -10.18 -22.80
N ASP A 319 8.34 -10.62 -23.06
CA ASP A 319 9.03 -10.41 -24.33
C ASP A 319 8.89 -11.65 -25.24
N GLY A 320 8.75 -11.44 -26.55
CA GLY A 320 8.73 -12.52 -27.55
C GLY A 320 7.46 -13.38 -27.55
N VAL A 321 6.35 -12.86 -27.03
CA VAL A 321 5.07 -13.60 -26.97
C VAL A 321 4.23 -13.35 -28.21
N LEU A 322 3.41 -14.34 -28.60
CA LEU A 322 2.43 -14.17 -29.66
C LEU A 322 1.39 -13.17 -29.20
N ARG A 323 1.19 -12.10 -29.97
CA ARG A 323 0.24 -11.04 -29.64
C ARG A 323 -0.80 -10.88 -30.73
N VAL A 324 -2.01 -10.55 -30.32
CA VAL A 324 -3.13 -10.24 -31.21
C VAL A 324 -3.72 -8.89 -30.84
N SER A 325 -4.15 -8.12 -31.83
CA SER A 325 -4.87 -6.87 -31.59
C SER A 325 -6.15 -7.12 -30.77
N ASN A 326 -6.39 -6.27 -29.78
CA ASN A 326 -7.59 -6.32 -28.94
C ASN A 326 -8.89 -6.22 -29.75
N ASP A 327 -8.85 -5.59 -30.92
CA ASP A 327 -10.00 -5.47 -31.82
C ASP A 327 -10.42 -6.83 -32.40
N ALA A 328 -9.47 -7.73 -32.70
CA ALA A 328 -9.77 -9.07 -33.18
C ALA A 328 -10.48 -9.93 -32.10
N LEU A 329 -10.20 -9.68 -30.81
CA LEU A 329 -10.89 -10.34 -29.69
C LEU A 329 -12.32 -9.82 -29.48
N ARG A 330 -12.60 -8.59 -29.92
CA ARG A 330 -13.93 -7.95 -29.82
C ARG A 330 -14.81 -8.24 -31.01
N PHE A 331 -14.23 -8.64 -32.15
CA PHE A 331 -14.96 -8.93 -33.37
C PHE A 331 -16.01 -10.03 -33.17
N ARG A 332 -17.25 -9.74 -33.56
CA ARG A 332 -18.34 -10.72 -33.71
C ARG A 332 -18.96 -10.54 -35.09
N PRO A 333 -19.05 -11.60 -35.91
CA PRO A 333 -19.73 -11.51 -37.19
C PRO A 333 -21.20 -11.14 -36.98
N ARG A 334 -21.70 -10.19 -37.78
CA ARG A 334 -23.13 -9.86 -37.87
C ARG A 334 -23.77 -10.85 -38.84
N GLY A 335 -24.89 -11.43 -38.44
CA GLY A 335 -25.56 -12.47 -39.22
C GLY A 335 -25.06 -13.87 -38.84
N GLU A 336 -26.02 -14.78 -38.76
CA GLU A 336 -25.89 -16.17 -38.35
C GLU A 336 -24.73 -16.92 -39.03
N ILE A 337 -23.58 -16.99 -38.36
CA ILE A 337 -22.69 -18.14 -38.42
C ILE A 337 -22.36 -18.54 -36.98
N ALA A 338 -23.42 -18.77 -36.20
CA ALA A 338 -23.40 -19.84 -35.21
C ALA A 338 -23.46 -21.15 -35.99
N GLY A 339 -22.35 -21.48 -36.66
CA GLY A 339 -22.17 -22.76 -37.33
C GLY A 339 -22.54 -23.86 -36.35
N SER A 340 -23.56 -24.59 -36.73
CA SER A 340 -23.99 -25.86 -36.18
C SER A 340 -22.79 -26.73 -35.86
N ASP A 341 -22.56 -26.95 -34.56
CA ASP A 341 -22.18 -28.29 -34.11
C ASP A 341 -22.45 -28.47 -32.62
N GLY A 342 -23.22 -29.52 -32.30
CA GLY A 342 -23.36 -30.05 -30.94
C GLY A 342 -24.70 -29.88 -30.25
N GLY A 343 -25.80 -29.72 -30.99
CA GLY A 343 -27.15 -29.95 -30.46
C GLY A 343 -27.50 -31.43 -30.46
N THR A 344 -27.50 -32.04 -29.27
CA THR A 344 -28.34 -33.22 -28.92
C THR A 344 -27.95 -34.58 -29.49
N LYS A 345 -26.96 -35.21 -28.86
CA LYS A 345 -26.98 -36.60 -28.34
C LYS A 345 -25.74 -36.79 -27.43
N GLY A 346 -25.90 -37.46 -26.28
CA GLY A 346 -24.78 -37.89 -25.43
C GLY A 346 -24.36 -36.94 -24.31
N GLY A 347 -25.10 -36.90 -23.20
CA GLY A 347 -24.57 -36.41 -21.93
C GLY A 347 -23.37 -37.22 -21.40
N ALA A 348 -23.15 -38.43 -21.94
CA ALA A 348 -22.00 -39.28 -21.69
C ALA A 348 -20.77 -38.92 -22.56
N ASP A 349 -20.97 -38.34 -23.74
CA ASP A 349 -19.86 -37.97 -24.66
C ASP A 349 -19.12 -36.70 -24.24
N ARG A 350 -19.77 -35.80 -23.50
CA ARG A 350 -19.09 -34.61 -22.96
C ARG A 350 -18.19 -34.93 -21.77
N SER A 351 -18.63 -35.84 -20.89
CA SER A 351 -17.82 -36.30 -19.76
C SER A 351 -16.63 -37.12 -20.25
N ALA A 352 -16.82 -38.03 -21.22
CA ALA A 352 -15.74 -38.81 -21.82
C ALA A 352 -14.66 -37.92 -22.47
N ARG A 353 -15.05 -36.95 -23.31
CA ARG A 353 -14.10 -36.00 -23.94
C ARG A 353 -13.36 -35.11 -22.93
N THR A 354 -14.02 -34.77 -21.82
CA THR A 354 -13.39 -33.98 -20.76
C THR A 354 -12.32 -34.80 -20.04
N VAL A 355 -12.59 -36.07 -19.73
CA VAL A 355 -11.63 -36.99 -19.10
C VAL A 355 -10.45 -37.28 -20.01
N GLU A 356 -10.69 -37.53 -21.30
CA GLU A 356 -9.64 -37.83 -22.28
C GLU A 356 -8.68 -36.63 -22.47
N ARG A 357 -9.23 -35.41 -22.55
CA ARG A 357 -8.42 -34.18 -22.59
C ARG A 357 -7.60 -33.99 -21.31
N LEU A 358 -8.19 -34.21 -20.14
CA LEU A 358 -7.50 -34.08 -18.85
C LEU A 358 -6.44 -35.16 -18.65
N LYS A 359 -6.69 -36.38 -19.15
CA LYS A 359 -5.72 -37.48 -19.16
C LYS A 359 -4.45 -37.10 -19.94
N GLY A 360 -4.61 -36.48 -21.10
CA GLY A 360 -3.49 -35.95 -21.90
C GLY A 360 -2.82 -34.72 -21.28
N GLU A 361 -3.58 -33.74 -20.78
CA GLU A 361 -3.03 -32.50 -20.21
C GLU A 361 -2.29 -32.73 -18.87
N LEU A 362 -2.69 -33.73 -18.08
CA LEU A 362 -2.15 -34.00 -16.73
C LEU A 362 -1.34 -35.31 -16.65
N ALA A 363 -1.11 -35.98 -17.78
CA ALA A 363 -0.43 -37.28 -17.86
C ALA A 363 -0.96 -38.30 -16.83
N LEU A 364 -2.28 -38.44 -16.71
CA LEU A 364 -2.93 -39.32 -15.74
C LEU A 364 -2.81 -40.80 -16.15
N THR A 365 -2.65 -41.68 -15.16
CA THR A 365 -2.73 -43.14 -15.36
C THR A 365 -4.17 -43.59 -15.64
N ASP A 366 -4.35 -44.77 -16.23
CA ASP A 366 -5.68 -45.33 -16.54
C ASP A 366 -6.57 -45.46 -15.28
N SER A 367 -5.98 -45.81 -14.14
CA SER A 367 -6.68 -45.88 -12.85
C SER A 367 -7.15 -44.51 -12.36
N GLN A 368 -6.35 -43.47 -12.53
CA GLN A 368 -6.72 -42.09 -12.18
C GLN A 368 -7.78 -41.53 -13.13
N ALA A 369 -7.72 -41.88 -14.42
CA ALA A 369 -8.70 -41.46 -15.42
C ALA A 369 -10.10 -42.05 -15.14
N GLU A 370 -10.19 -43.30 -14.68
CA GLU A 370 -11.48 -43.91 -14.30
C GLU A 370 -12.06 -43.27 -13.01
N LYS A 371 -11.22 -42.94 -12.02
CA LYS A 371 -11.67 -42.17 -10.84
C LYS A 371 -12.19 -40.78 -11.22
N LEU A 372 -11.49 -40.09 -12.12
CA LEU A 372 -11.91 -38.79 -12.64
C LEU A 372 -13.23 -38.89 -13.42
N LYS A 373 -13.42 -39.97 -14.18
CA LYS A 373 -14.65 -40.23 -14.94
C LYS A 373 -15.86 -40.43 -14.03
N ALA A 374 -15.72 -41.20 -12.95
CA ALA A 374 -16.77 -41.38 -11.95
C ALA A 374 -17.20 -40.03 -11.35
N GLU A 375 -16.22 -39.16 -11.07
CA GLU A 375 -16.46 -37.87 -10.45
C GLU A 375 -17.09 -36.84 -11.41
N VAL A 376 -16.62 -36.79 -12.67
CA VAL A 376 -17.24 -35.98 -13.73
C VAL A 376 -18.69 -36.41 -13.98
N GLN A 377 -18.98 -37.71 -13.90
CA GLN A 377 -20.34 -38.25 -14.01
C GLN A 377 -21.20 -37.88 -12.80
N ALA A 378 -20.65 -37.92 -11.58
CA ALA A 378 -21.33 -37.52 -10.35
C ALA A 378 -21.74 -36.03 -10.39
N ILE A 379 -20.82 -35.13 -10.76
CA ILE A 379 -21.13 -33.69 -10.94
C ILE A 379 -22.21 -33.49 -12.01
N GLY A 380 -22.13 -34.24 -13.11
CA GLY A 380 -23.15 -34.22 -14.16
C GLY A 380 -24.51 -34.78 -13.73
N ALA A 381 -24.55 -35.67 -12.74
CA ALA A 381 -25.79 -36.20 -12.16
C ALA A 381 -26.40 -35.20 -11.16
N GLU A 382 -25.58 -34.61 -10.28
CA GLU A 382 -25.98 -33.54 -9.36
C GLU A 382 -26.58 -32.33 -10.11
N ALA A 383 -25.90 -31.86 -11.16
CA ALA A 383 -26.39 -30.74 -11.97
C ALA A 383 -27.70 -31.05 -12.71
N ARG A 384 -28.00 -32.33 -12.99
CA ARG A 384 -29.28 -32.75 -13.56
C ARG A 384 -30.38 -32.80 -12.49
N ALA A 385 -30.05 -33.27 -11.29
CA ALA A 385 -30.97 -33.28 -10.15
C ALA A 385 -31.40 -31.87 -9.75
N ASP A 386 -30.46 -30.92 -9.68
CA ASP A 386 -30.75 -29.50 -9.42
C ASP A 386 -31.66 -28.86 -10.50
N SER A 387 -31.55 -29.32 -11.75
CA SER A 387 -32.36 -28.81 -12.87
C SER A 387 -33.78 -29.37 -12.94
N GLN A 388 -34.08 -30.49 -12.28
CA GLN A 388 -35.42 -31.10 -12.27
C GLN A 388 -36.38 -30.46 -11.24
N GLY A 389 -35.88 -29.62 -10.34
CA GLY A 389 -36.68 -28.92 -9.34
C GLY A 389 -37.37 -27.62 -9.80
N GLY A 390 -37.09 -27.12 -11.02
CA GLY A 390 -37.64 -25.86 -11.55
C GLY A 390 -38.37 -26.06 -12.88
N GLY A 391 -39.64 -25.66 -12.96
CA GLY A 391 -40.52 -25.90 -14.11
C GLY A 391 -40.04 -25.28 -15.43
N PHE A 392 -40.24 -26.03 -16.54
CA PHE A 392 -40.23 -25.75 -18.00
C PHE A 392 -39.25 -24.74 -18.65
N ALA A 393 -38.41 -24.05 -17.88
CA ALA A 393 -37.29 -23.25 -18.36
C ALA A 393 -36.03 -23.69 -17.61
N ALA A 394 -35.53 -24.89 -17.92
CA ALA A 394 -34.26 -25.36 -17.39
C ALA A 394 -33.15 -24.39 -17.82
N ALA A 395 -32.71 -23.54 -16.89
CA ALA A 395 -31.52 -22.73 -17.07
C ALA A 395 -30.36 -23.68 -17.40
N ARG A 396 -29.64 -23.40 -18.50
CA ARG A 396 -28.45 -24.17 -18.86
C ARG A 396 -27.52 -24.20 -17.65
N PRO A 397 -26.94 -25.36 -17.27
CA PRO A 397 -26.03 -25.43 -16.15
C PRO A 397 -24.93 -24.39 -16.35
N ASP A 398 -24.71 -23.52 -15.37
CA ASP A 398 -23.71 -22.48 -15.46
C ASP A 398 -22.33 -23.14 -15.73
N PRO A 399 -21.69 -22.86 -16.88
CA PRO A 399 -20.40 -23.44 -17.22
C PRO A 399 -19.31 -23.10 -16.20
N SER A 400 -19.46 -22.01 -15.43
CA SER A 400 -18.51 -21.61 -14.38
C SER A 400 -18.64 -22.49 -13.13
N ALA A 401 -19.87 -22.77 -12.68
CA ALA A 401 -20.17 -23.60 -11.51
C ALA A 401 -19.70 -25.05 -11.70
N PHE A 402 -19.90 -25.61 -12.90
CA PHE A 402 -19.41 -26.96 -13.23
C PHE A 402 -17.87 -27.04 -13.15
N ARG A 403 -17.17 -26.02 -13.66
CA ARG A 403 -15.70 -25.95 -13.61
C ARG A 403 -15.18 -25.85 -12.19
N MET A 404 -15.83 -25.04 -11.34
CA MET A 404 -15.46 -24.89 -9.94
C MET A 404 -15.63 -26.22 -9.18
N LYS A 405 -16.79 -26.89 -9.31
CA LYS A 405 -17.02 -28.22 -8.71
C LYS A 405 -16.00 -29.24 -9.20
N LEU A 406 -15.72 -29.26 -10.51
CA LEU A 406 -14.74 -30.17 -11.09
C LEU A 406 -13.33 -29.93 -10.55
N ASN A 407 -12.88 -28.67 -10.44
CA ASN A 407 -11.58 -28.33 -9.88
C ASN A 407 -11.46 -28.79 -8.41
N MET A 408 -12.48 -28.53 -7.60
CA MET A 408 -12.50 -28.99 -6.20
C MET A 408 -12.40 -30.51 -6.08
N ARG A 409 -13.15 -31.24 -6.91
CA ARG A 409 -13.13 -32.69 -6.88
C ARG A 409 -11.81 -33.29 -7.40
N ILE A 410 -11.20 -32.67 -8.40
CA ILE A 410 -9.85 -33.03 -8.86
C ILE A 410 -8.84 -32.85 -7.71
N GLU A 411 -8.91 -31.73 -6.98
CA GLU A 411 -8.03 -31.48 -5.83
C GLU A 411 -8.23 -32.46 -4.69
N GLN A 412 -9.47 -32.85 -4.39
CA GLN A 412 -9.78 -33.76 -3.28
C GLN A 412 -9.48 -35.23 -3.59
N VAL A 413 -9.73 -35.68 -4.82
CA VAL A 413 -9.73 -37.11 -5.16
C VAL A 413 -8.52 -37.52 -5.98
N ILE A 414 -8.06 -36.65 -6.89
CA ILE A 414 -7.04 -36.99 -7.88
C ILE A 414 -5.65 -36.53 -7.43
N VAL A 415 -5.50 -35.29 -6.95
CA VAL A 415 -4.19 -34.73 -6.52
C VAL A 415 -3.47 -35.56 -5.42
N PRO A 416 -4.17 -36.16 -4.43
CA PRO A 416 -3.51 -37.03 -3.45
C PRO A 416 -2.90 -38.29 -4.07
N THR A 417 -3.46 -38.76 -5.18
CA THR A 417 -3.03 -39.99 -5.88
C THR A 417 -1.97 -39.74 -6.97
N MET A 418 -1.58 -38.48 -7.20
CA MET A 418 -0.57 -38.11 -8.19
C MET A 418 0.86 -38.24 -7.65
N SER A 419 1.80 -38.61 -8.53
CA SER A 419 3.25 -38.57 -8.26
C SER A 419 3.77 -37.13 -8.16
N GLU A 420 4.99 -36.93 -7.63
CA GLU A 420 5.60 -35.60 -7.51
C GLU A 420 5.79 -34.88 -8.86
N GLU A 421 6.12 -35.62 -9.92
CA GLU A 421 6.24 -35.05 -11.27
C GLU A 421 4.88 -34.63 -11.83
N GLN A 422 3.84 -35.45 -11.63
CA GLN A 422 2.46 -35.12 -12.01
C GLN A 422 1.92 -33.92 -11.21
N ARG A 423 2.30 -33.78 -9.94
CA ARG A 423 1.94 -32.59 -9.13
C ARG A 423 2.59 -31.32 -9.65
N LYS A 424 3.85 -31.35 -10.12
CA LYS A 424 4.48 -30.19 -10.77
C LYS A 424 3.79 -29.83 -12.08
N ILE A 425 3.34 -30.81 -12.86
CA ILE A 425 2.55 -30.60 -14.08
C ILE A 425 1.18 -30.00 -13.72
N TYR A 426 0.50 -30.53 -12.71
CA TYR A 426 -0.78 -30.02 -12.22
C TYR A 426 -0.69 -28.58 -11.68
N GLU A 427 0.34 -28.26 -10.89
CA GLU A 427 0.60 -26.90 -10.39
C GLU A 427 0.88 -25.91 -11.53
N ARG A 428 1.69 -26.31 -12.52
CA ARG A 428 1.93 -25.50 -13.73
C ARG A 428 0.66 -25.31 -14.55
N TRP A 429 -0.15 -26.35 -14.65
CA TRP A 429 -1.43 -26.33 -15.35
C TRP A 429 -2.48 -25.47 -14.62
N LYS A 430 -2.52 -25.50 -13.28
CA LYS A 430 -3.41 -24.69 -12.44
C LYS A 430 -3.04 -23.21 -12.53
N LYS A 431 -1.77 -22.86 -12.31
CA LYS A 431 -1.26 -21.48 -12.46
C LYS A 431 -1.45 -20.93 -13.88
N GLY A 432 -1.29 -21.78 -14.89
CA GLY A 432 -1.52 -21.41 -16.29
C GLY A 432 -3.00 -21.12 -16.62
N ARG A 433 -3.96 -21.78 -15.95
CA ARG A 433 -5.40 -21.52 -16.15
C ARG A 433 -5.92 -20.36 -15.31
N GLU A 434 -5.39 -20.14 -14.12
CA GLU A 434 -5.78 -18.99 -13.29
C GLU A 434 -5.37 -17.66 -13.93
N SER A 435 -4.33 -17.66 -14.76
CA SER A 435 -3.81 -16.48 -15.46
C SER A 435 -4.26 -16.35 -16.93
N THR A 436 -5.02 -17.31 -17.49
CA THR A 436 -5.44 -17.27 -18.89
C THR A 436 -6.95 -17.45 -19.07
N ARG A 437 -7.53 -16.66 -19.96
CA ARG A 437 -8.95 -16.72 -20.34
C ARG A 437 -9.10 -17.36 -21.72
N ALA A 438 -10.18 -18.11 -21.94
CA ALA A 438 -10.50 -18.60 -23.27
C ALA A 438 -11.19 -17.49 -24.08
N ALA A 439 -10.70 -17.23 -25.29
CA ALA A 439 -11.27 -16.30 -26.24
C ALA A 439 -11.54 -17.00 -27.58
N ALA A 440 -12.68 -16.68 -28.19
CA ALA A 440 -12.96 -17.09 -29.56
C ALA A 440 -12.45 -16.00 -30.49
N LEU A 441 -11.56 -16.38 -31.40
CA LEU A 441 -11.02 -15.53 -32.46
C LEU A 441 -11.61 -16.00 -33.79
N TRP A 442 -11.70 -15.08 -34.75
CA TRP A 442 -12.16 -15.41 -36.10
C TRP A 442 -11.01 -15.23 -37.07
N ALA A 443 -10.62 -16.32 -37.73
CA ALA A 443 -9.60 -16.31 -38.78
C ALA A 443 -10.28 -16.40 -40.15
N LEU A 444 -9.63 -15.94 -41.21
CA LEU A 444 -10.08 -16.25 -42.57
C LEU A 444 -9.49 -17.58 -43.01
N ASP A 445 -10.34 -18.48 -43.53
CA ASP A 445 -9.88 -19.69 -44.21
C ASP A 445 -9.30 -19.37 -45.61
N ALA A 446 -8.75 -20.38 -46.29
CA ALA A 446 -8.18 -20.23 -47.64
C ALA A 446 -9.22 -19.81 -48.71
N ALA A 447 -10.51 -19.93 -48.40
CA ALA A 447 -11.64 -19.54 -49.25
C ALA A 447 -12.21 -18.15 -48.89
N GLY A 448 -11.62 -17.44 -47.92
CA GLY A 448 -12.03 -16.11 -47.50
C GLY A 448 -13.27 -16.09 -46.59
N LYS A 449 -13.64 -17.22 -45.97
CA LYS A 449 -14.75 -17.31 -45.02
C LYS A 449 -14.26 -17.22 -43.57
N PRO A 450 -15.05 -16.62 -42.65
CA PRO A 450 -14.70 -16.53 -41.24
C PRO A 450 -14.82 -17.89 -40.54
N GLU A 451 -13.71 -18.41 -40.05
CA GLU A 451 -13.58 -19.62 -39.24
C GLU A 451 -13.35 -19.27 -37.77
N ARG A 452 -14.11 -19.89 -36.86
CA ARG A 452 -13.94 -19.69 -35.42
C ARG A 452 -12.80 -20.55 -34.90
N ARG A 453 -11.78 -19.92 -34.31
CA ARG A 453 -10.66 -20.58 -33.62
C ARG A 453 -10.66 -20.26 -32.14
N MET A 454 -10.40 -21.25 -31.30
CA MET A 454 -10.34 -21.06 -29.85
C MET A 454 -8.90 -20.78 -29.43
N ALA A 455 -8.68 -19.67 -28.74
CA ALA A 455 -7.39 -19.30 -28.17
C ALA A 455 -7.48 -19.15 -26.65
N ARG A 456 -6.38 -19.44 -25.97
CA ARG A 456 -6.14 -19.07 -24.58
C ARG A 456 -5.32 -17.80 -24.60
N VAL A 457 -5.89 -16.75 -24.04
CA VAL A 457 -5.26 -15.44 -23.98
C VAL A 457 -4.86 -15.08 -22.55
N GLY A 458 -3.70 -14.43 -22.42
CA GLY A 458 -3.03 -14.12 -21.17
C GLY A 458 -2.98 -12.62 -20.90
N LEU A 459 -1.77 -12.11 -20.66
CA LEU A 459 -1.52 -10.70 -20.38
C LEU A 459 -2.04 -9.81 -21.52
N ALA A 460 -2.72 -8.71 -21.19
CA ALA A 460 -3.18 -7.73 -22.16
C ALA A 460 -2.60 -6.36 -21.85
N ASP A 461 -2.27 -5.61 -22.90
CA ASP A 461 -2.01 -4.19 -22.89
C ASP A 461 -3.15 -3.44 -23.60
N ASP A 462 -3.02 -2.12 -23.80
CA ASP A 462 -4.06 -1.29 -24.41
C ASP A 462 -4.38 -1.69 -25.86
N GLN A 463 -3.40 -2.22 -26.60
CA GLN A 463 -3.52 -2.50 -28.03
C GLN A 463 -3.58 -4.00 -28.36
N PHE A 464 -2.89 -4.81 -27.58
CA PHE A 464 -2.63 -6.22 -27.83
C PHE A 464 -2.91 -7.09 -26.63
N THR A 465 -3.26 -8.34 -26.89
CA THR A 465 -3.37 -9.40 -25.90
C THR A 465 -2.46 -10.57 -26.26
N GLU A 466 -1.83 -11.17 -25.25
CA GLU A 466 -0.99 -12.35 -25.36
C GLU A 466 -1.83 -13.58 -25.72
N ILE A 467 -1.37 -14.37 -26.69
CA ILE A 467 -1.87 -15.71 -26.97
C ILE A 467 -0.90 -16.71 -26.34
N VAL A 468 -1.39 -17.42 -25.32
CA VAL A 468 -0.61 -18.44 -24.59
C VAL A 468 -0.74 -19.82 -25.25
N GLY A 469 -1.82 -20.04 -26.01
CA GLY A 469 -2.01 -21.26 -26.80
C GLY A 469 -3.40 -21.36 -27.42
N GLY A 470 -3.69 -22.48 -28.09
CA GLY A 470 -4.95 -22.73 -28.79
C GLY A 470 -4.73 -23.04 -30.26
N ASP A 471 -5.77 -22.91 -31.07
CA ASP A 471 -5.78 -23.34 -32.47
C ASP A 471 -5.18 -22.29 -33.42
N VAL A 472 -4.48 -21.30 -32.87
CA VAL A 472 -4.01 -20.11 -33.60
C VAL A 472 -2.50 -20.03 -33.56
N LYS A 473 -1.89 -19.72 -34.71
CA LYS A 473 -0.44 -19.74 -34.94
C LYS A 473 0.08 -18.37 -35.38
N GLU A 474 1.38 -18.20 -35.24
CA GLU A 474 2.10 -17.06 -35.81
C GLU A 474 1.83 -16.95 -37.32
N GLY A 475 1.51 -15.75 -37.81
CA GLY A 475 1.16 -15.51 -39.21
C GLY A 475 -0.32 -15.68 -39.57
N ASP A 476 -1.16 -16.21 -38.67
CA ASP A 476 -2.61 -16.32 -38.91
C ASP A 476 -3.24 -14.92 -39.07
N LYS A 477 -4.09 -14.77 -40.08
CA LYS A 477 -4.87 -13.55 -40.35
C LYS A 477 -6.20 -13.59 -39.61
N LEU A 478 -6.29 -12.82 -38.54
CA LEU A 478 -7.48 -12.70 -37.71
C LEU A 478 -8.32 -11.51 -38.14
N ILE A 479 -9.63 -11.68 -38.16
CA ILE A 479 -10.59 -10.65 -38.55
C ILE A 479 -10.73 -9.65 -37.41
N VAL A 480 -10.57 -8.39 -37.75
CA VAL A 480 -10.63 -7.25 -36.83
C VAL A 480 -11.93 -6.47 -37.04
N ARG A 481 -12.30 -6.26 -38.31
CA ARG A 481 -13.49 -5.49 -38.70
C ARG A 481 -14.09 -6.04 -39.98
N VAL A 482 -15.39 -5.84 -40.13
CA VAL A 482 -16.11 -6.06 -41.40
C VAL A 482 -16.59 -4.71 -41.90
N ARG A 483 -16.34 -4.44 -43.18
CA ARG A 483 -16.95 -3.34 -43.92
C ARG A 483 -17.82 -3.90 -45.03
N GLU A 484 -18.99 -3.30 -45.23
CA GLU A 484 -19.77 -3.54 -46.43
C GLU A 484 -19.09 -2.79 -47.57
N ALA A 485 -18.71 -3.51 -48.64
CA ALA A 485 -18.20 -2.86 -49.84
C ALA A 485 -19.26 -1.90 -50.36
N LYS A 486 -18.93 -0.61 -50.43
CA LYS A 486 -19.80 0.40 -51.03
C LYS A 486 -19.83 0.11 -52.54
N LYS A 487 -21.03 -0.10 -53.06
CA LYS A 487 -21.29 -0.42 -54.48
C LYS A 487 -20.70 0.62 -55.43
#